data_AF-A0A7G8W8M6-F1
#
_entry.id   AF-A0A7G8W8M6-F1
#
_cell.length_a   1.000
_cell.length_b   1.000
_cell.length_c   1.000
_cell.angle_alpha   90.00
_cell.angle_beta   90.00
_cell.angle_gamma   90.00
#
_symmetry.space_group_name_H-M   'P 1'
#
loop_
_entity.id
_entity.type
_entity.pdbx_description
1 polymer ?
#
loop_
_entity_poly.entity_id
_entity_poly.type
_entity_poly.pdbx_seq_one_letter_code
_entity_poly.pdbx_strand_id
1 'polypeptide(L)'
;MNFKLPFFNALLLIAFMSCSDSTSDEFDGANPDAEAKYIKTITVLSAQEGEEATVTVNYDANDRVSSISNGTDSSVFVYNNNELTNISGDGDNLNIEELYDSPYNAFEVGEVTSYDSNGNPKTIAFSQTEYDYENNIEEEVEYTAEITYDANPNPYFYTLEAAGIIDVLDNVDLHLTMNTSSDQVVQARLLFPLNNITGIQYKDENGVLIFELDADYVYNSADYPISGTVVGTDYYENYEGEIETETSIFSANYTYRD
;
A
#
# COMPACT_ATOMS: atom_id res chain seq x y z
N MET A 1 -61.64 -13.52 -11.18
CA MET A 1 -60.60 -12.50 -10.94
C MET A 1 -59.30 -13.26 -10.69
N ASN A 2 -58.30 -13.02 -11.53
CA ASN A 2 -57.00 -13.69 -11.54
C ASN A 2 -56.10 -13.23 -10.39
N PHE A 3 -55.22 -14.12 -9.90
CA PHE A 3 -53.79 -13.98 -9.50
C PHE A 3 -53.44 -15.28 -8.72
N LYS A 4 -52.75 -16.32 -9.26
CA LYS A 4 -51.30 -16.51 -9.58
C LYS A 4 -50.39 -15.93 -8.48
N LEU A 5 -49.40 -16.60 -7.86
CA LEU A 5 -48.62 -17.85 -8.03
C LEU A 5 -47.92 -18.12 -6.66
N PRO A 6 -47.50 -19.36 -6.28
CA PRO A 6 -46.79 -19.62 -5.03
C PRO A 6 -45.32 -19.19 -5.12
N PHE A 7 -44.82 -18.45 -4.14
CA PHE A 7 -43.42 -18.07 -4.07
C PHE A 7 -42.58 -19.25 -3.58
N PHE A 8 -41.75 -19.73 -4.51
CA PHE A 8 -40.43 -20.32 -4.33
C PHE A 8 -39.81 -20.07 -2.94
N ASN A 9 -39.50 -21.13 -2.22
CA ASN A 9 -38.47 -21.13 -1.18
C ASN A 9 -37.50 -22.26 -1.50
N ALA A 10 -36.73 -22.04 -2.58
CA ALA A 10 -35.52 -22.80 -2.83
C ALA A 10 -34.45 -22.25 -1.88
N LEU A 11 -34.24 -22.99 -0.80
CA LEU A 11 -33.10 -22.82 0.11
C LEU A 11 -31.84 -23.18 -0.68
N LEU A 12 -31.28 -22.19 -1.37
CA LEU A 12 -29.96 -22.27 -1.99
C LEU A 12 -28.93 -22.14 -0.86
N LEU A 13 -28.55 -23.29 -0.30
CA LEU A 13 -27.32 -23.45 0.47
C LEU A 13 -26.14 -23.16 -0.47
N ILE A 14 -25.76 -21.89 -0.59
CA ILE A 14 -24.41 -21.54 -1.02
C ILE A 14 -23.53 -21.84 0.18
N ALA A 15 -22.91 -23.01 0.14
CA ALA A 15 -21.73 -23.29 0.93
C ALA A 15 -20.66 -22.28 0.48
N PHE A 16 -20.42 -21.25 1.28
CA PHE A 16 -19.16 -20.52 1.20
C PHE A 16 -18.07 -21.53 1.58
N MET A 17 -17.44 -22.10 0.55
CA MET A 17 -16.14 -22.71 0.68
C MET A 17 -15.21 -21.61 1.20
N SER A 18 -14.87 -21.67 2.49
CA SER A 18 -13.68 -20.99 3.01
C SER A 18 -12.48 -21.73 2.43
N CYS A 19 -12.13 -21.38 1.20
CA CYS A 19 -10.74 -21.36 0.79
C CYS A 19 -10.17 -20.08 1.40
N SER A 20 -9.03 -20.15 2.08
CA SER A 20 -8.26 -18.94 2.31
C SER A 20 -7.77 -18.52 0.93
N ASP A 21 -8.37 -17.49 0.35
CA ASP A 21 -7.98 -16.99 -0.95
C ASP A 21 -6.52 -16.48 -0.87
N SER A 22 -5.74 -16.71 -1.92
CA SER A 22 -4.38 -16.17 -2.02
C SER A 22 -4.44 -14.66 -2.27
N THR A 23 -3.33 -13.95 -2.07
CA THR A 23 -3.23 -12.52 -2.38
C THR A 23 -3.49 -12.29 -3.87
N SER A 24 -3.08 -13.23 -4.74
CA SER A 24 -3.44 -13.20 -6.17
C SER A 24 -4.92 -13.44 -6.42
N ASP A 25 -5.56 -14.39 -5.74
CA ASP A 25 -7.01 -14.62 -5.88
C ASP A 25 -7.83 -13.40 -5.43
N GLU A 26 -7.42 -12.74 -4.34
CA GLU A 26 -8.02 -11.50 -3.84
C GLU A 26 -7.84 -10.35 -4.84
N PHE A 27 -6.64 -10.18 -5.39
CA PHE A 27 -6.36 -9.15 -6.39
C PHE A 27 -7.15 -9.36 -7.68
N ASP A 28 -7.17 -10.58 -8.22
CA ASP A 28 -7.93 -10.93 -9.42
C ASP A 28 -9.45 -10.81 -9.19
N GLY A 29 -9.91 -11.10 -7.98
CA GLY A 29 -11.30 -10.90 -7.58
C GLY A 29 -11.71 -9.42 -7.55
N ALA A 30 -10.84 -8.54 -7.05
CA ALA A 30 -11.05 -7.11 -7.02
C ALA A 30 -10.84 -6.44 -8.40
N ASN A 31 -9.98 -7.02 -9.24
CA ASN A 31 -9.54 -6.45 -10.52
C ASN A 31 -9.62 -7.48 -11.67
N PRO A 32 -10.82 -7.99 -12.04
CA PRO A 32 -10.97 -9.12 -12.95
C PRO A 32 -10.49 -8.88 -14.39
N ASP A 33 -10.35 -7.61 -14.79
CA ASP A 33 -9.91 -7.19 -16.11
C ASP A 33 -8.46 -6.65 -16.11
N ALA A 34 -7.73 -6.75 -14.99
CA ALA A 34 -6.35 -6.26 -14.90
C ALA A 34 -5.42 -7.03 -15.85
N GLU A 35 -4.61 -6.29 -16.60
CA GLU A 35 -3.54 -6.84 -17.43
C GLU A 35 -2.19 -6.66 -16.74
N ALA A 36 -1.30 -7.66 -16.85
CA ALA A 36 0.03 -7.57 -16.27
C ALA A 36 0.82 -6.34 -16.78
N LYS A 37 1.16 -5.43 -15.87
CA LYS A 37 2.06 -4.29 -16.11
C LYS A 37 3.16 -4.26 -15.06
N TYR A 38 4.39 -4.18 -15.54
CA TYR A 38 5.58 -4.21 -14.71
C TYR A 38 6.20 -2.82 -14.67
N ILE A 39 6.24 -2.20 -13.49
CA ILE A 39 6.88 -0.90 -13.27
C ILE A 39 8.35 -1.00 -13.68
N LYS A 40 8.80 0.01 -14.41
CA LYS A 40 10.20 0.21 -14.80
C LYS A 40 10.82 1.36 -14.02
N THR A 41 10.13 2.49 -13.97
CA THR A 41 10.56 3.64 -13.16
C THR A 41 9.37 4.33 -12.51
N ILE A 42 9.62 4.88 -11.32
CA ILE A 42 8.75 5.88 -10.67
C ILE A 42 9.64 7.08 -10.39
N THR A 43 9.25 8.25 -10.90
CA THR A 43 9.96 9.50 -10.64
C THR A 43 9.02 10.43 -9.88
N VAL A 44 9.44 10.84 -8.69
CA VAL A 44 8.72 11.79 -7.83
C VAL A 44 9.50 13.10 -7.80
N LEU A 45 8.79 14.21 -7.95
CA LEU A 45 9.35 15.55 -7.91
C LEU A 45 8.58 16.40 -6.88
N SER A 46 9.31 16.96 -5.91
CA SER A 46 8.76 17.93 -4.95
C SER A 46 8.62 19.31 -5.61
N ALA A 47 7.43 19.90 -5.54
CA ALA A 47 7.19 21.25 -6.06
C ALA A 47 7.86 22.34 -5.20
N GLN A 48 8.08 22.06 -3.91
CA GLN A 48 8.64 22.96 -2.92
C GLN A 48 10.16 23.04 -3.02
N GLU A 49 10.82 21.88 -3.12
CA GLU A 49 12.28 21.79 -3.02
C GLU A 49 12.97 21.62 -4.37
N GLY A 50 12.23 21.18 -5.40
CA GLY A 50 12.77 20.88 -6.72
C GLY A 50 13.65 19.62 -6.74
N GLU A 51 13.60 18.81 -5.68
CA GLU A 51 14.29 17.53 -5.60
C GLU A 51 13.53 16.45 -6.37
N GLU A 52 14.28 15.65 -7.13
CA GLU A 52 13.78 14.53 -7.91
C GLU A 52 14.31 13.22 -7.33
N ALA A 53 13.40 12.35 -6.92
CA ALA A 53 13.70 10.98 -6.53
C ALA A 53 13.23 10.03 -7.64
N THR A 54 14.08 9.08 -8.03
CA THR A 54 13.70 8.08 -9.04
C THR A 54 13.97 6.68 -8.53
N VAL A 55 12.90 5.89 -8.43
CA VAL A 55 12.97 4.44 -8.23
C VAL A 55 13.06 3.75 -9.59
N THR A 56 14.04 2.87 -9.75
CA THR A 56 14.24 2.04 -10.95
C THR A 56 14.13 0.56 -10.59
N VAL A 57 13.30 -0.16 -11.32
CA VAL A 57 13.13 -1.61 -11.19
C VAL A 57 13.83 -2.31 -12.34
N ASN A 58 14.74 -3.23 -12.01
CA ASN A 58 15.50 -4.02 -12.97
C ASN A 58 15.02 -5.46 -12.95
N TYR A 59 15.04 -6.10 -14.11
CA TYR A 59 14.56 -7.46 -14.30
C TYR A 59 15.67 -8.34 -14.89
N ASP A 60 15.68 -9.62 -14.50
CA ASP A 60 16.59 -10.63 -15.05
C ASP A 60 16.08 -11.22 -16.38
N ALA A 61 16.83 -12.18 -16.94
CA ALA A 61 16.50 -12.83 -18.20
C ALA A 61 15.26 -13.76 -18.14
N ASN A 62 14.72 -14.02 -16.94
CA ASN A 62 13.50 -14.78 -16.71
C ASN A 62 12.32 -13.86 -16.33
N ASP A 63 12.44 -12.55 -16.57
CA ASP A 63 11.42 -11.54 -16.27
C ASP A 63 11.11 -11.35 -14.78
N ARG A 64 11.99 -11.81 -13.87
CA ARG A 64 11.87 -11.56 -12.44
C ARG A 64 12.57 -10.28 -12.04
N VAL A 65 12.12 -9.61 -10.98
CA VAL A 65 12.81 -8.43 -10.45
C VAL A 65 14.19 -8.85 -9.94
N SER A 66 15.28 -8.30 -10.48
CA SER A 66 16.64 -8.57 -10.02
C SER A 66 17.11 -7.56 -8.97
N SER A 67 16.67 -6.30 -9.11
CA SER A 67 16.99 -5.24 -8.17
C SER A 67 16.05 -4.05 -8.29
N ILE A 68 15.93 -3.31 -7.18
CA ILE A 68 15.24 -2.02 -7.10
C ILE A 68 16.24 -1.02 -6.54
N SER A 69 16.25 0.21 -7.05
CA SER A 69 17.18 1.25 -6.61
C SER A 69 16.55 2.63 -6.68
N ASN A 70 16.83 3.48 -5.70
CA ASN A 70 16.44 4.90 -5.68
C ASN A 70 17.56 5.82 -6.22
N GLY A 71 18.61 5.26 -6.82
CA GLY A 71 19.80 5.99 -7.29
C GLY A 71 20.94 6.12 -6.26
N THR A 72 20.64 6.00 -4.97
CA THR A 72 21.62 5.99 -3.86
C THR A 72 21.81 4.57 -3.35
N ASP A 73 20.71 3.93 -2.96
CA ASP A 73 20.66 2.59 -2.40
C ASP A 73 20.03 1.60 -3.39
N SER A 74 20.25 0.30 -3.13
CA SER A 74 19.64 -0.75 -3.94
C SER A 74 19.36 -2.00 -3.13
N SER A 75 18.17 -2.56 -3.36
CA SER A 75 17.75 -3.88 -2.91
C SER A 75 17.96 -4.87 -4.05
N VAL A 76 18.60 -6.00 -3.77
CA VAL A 76 18.97 -7.05 -4.73
C VAL A 76 18.25 -8.35 -4.35
N PHE A 77 17.50 -8.90 -5.30
CA PHE A 77 16.65 -10.06 -5.11
C PHE A 77 17.38 -11.34 -5.55
N VAL A 78 17.43 -12.32 -4.66
CA VAL A 78 18.17 -13.58 -4.86
C VAL A 78 17.21 -14.76 -4.91
N TYR A 79 17.26 -15.48 -6.02
CA TYR A 79 16.38 -16.61 -6.29
C TYR A 79 17.10 -17.95 -6.27
N ASN A 80 16.42 -18.98 -5.77
CA ASN A 80 16.83 -20.38 -5.90
C ASN A 80 15.65 -21.19 -6.45
N ASN A 81 15.87 -22.03 -7.47
CA ASN A 81 14.80 -22.79 -8.12
C ASN A 81 13.56 -21.97 -8.54
N ASN A 82 13.75 -20.69 -8.86
CA ASN A 82 12.71 -19.70 -9.16
C ASN A 82 11.92 -19.13 -7.99
N GLU A 83 12.27 -19.47 -6.76
CA GLU A 83 11.67 -18.92 -5.55
C GLU A 83 12.57 -17.83 -4.96
N LEU A 84 11.97 -16.75 -4.44
CA LEU A 84 12.71 -15.71 -3.72
C LEU A 84 13.25 -16.30 -2.41
N THR A 85 14.57 -16.21 -2.21
CA THR A 85 15.23 -16.78 -1.01
C THR A 85 15.87 -15.73 -0.12
N ASN A 86 16.22 -14.57 -0.68
CA ASN A 86 16.80 -13.49 0.08
C ASN A 86 16.66 -12.16 -0.67
N ILE A 87 16.55 -11.07 0.09
CA ILE A 87 16.76 -9.71 -0.39
C ILE A 87 17.99 -9.17 0.33
N SER A 88 18.93 -8.61 -0.41
CA SER A 88 20.19 -8.07 0.12
C SER A 88 20.43 -6.64 -0.36
N GLY A 89 21.35 -5.91 0.27
CA GLY A 89 21.59 -4.50 -0.01
C GLY A 89 21.08 -3.61 1.12
N ASP A 90 21.32 -2.30 0.98
CA ASP A 90 21.18 -1.33 2.07
C ASP A 90 20.03 -0.33 1.80
N GLY A 91 18.83 -0.79 1.42
CA GLY A 91 17.70 0.12 1.25
C GLY A 91 16.32 -0.52 1.24
N ASP A 92 15.35 0.18 1.84
CA ASP A 92 13.90 -0.09 1.81
C ASP A 92 13.21 0.58 0.61
N ASN A 93 13.82 0.42 -0.58
CA ASN A 93 13.41 1.12 -1.82
C ASN A 93 12.00 0.77 -2.35
N LEU A 94 11.25 -0.07 -1.63
CA LEU A 94 9.88 -0.47 -1.93
C LEU A 94 8.85 0.20 -1.02
N ASN A 95 9.26 0.92 0.02
CA ASN A 95 8.30 1.53 0.93
C ASN A 95 7.57 2.68 0.22
N ILE A 96 6.28 2.46 -0.03
CA ILE A 96 5.42 3.44 -0.71
C ILE A 96 5.19 4.69 0.15
N GLU A 97 5.31 4.58 1.48
CA GLU A 97 5.23 5.71 2.42
C GLU A 97 6.42 6.66 2.24
N GLU A 98 7.61 6.12 1.92
CA GLU A 98 8.81 6.93 1.63
C GLU A 98 8.65 7.72 0.32
N LEU A 99 7.85 7.24 -0.64
CA LEU A 99 7.65 7.93 -1.92
C LEU A 99 6.86 9.24 -1.79
N TYR A 100 6.08 9.37 -0.71
CA TYR A 100 5.20 10.51 -0.49
C TYR A 100 5.44 11.21 0.85
N ASP A 101 6.55 10.87 1.53
CA ASP A 101 6.95 11.44 2.81
C ASP A 101 5.83 11.36 3.86
N SER A 102 5.20 10.17 3.97
CA SER A 102 4.16 9.93 4.99
C SER A 102 4.79 10.08 6.38
N PRO A 103 4.22 10.90 7.28
CA PRO A 103 4.80 11.13 8.60
C PRO A 103 4.64 9.94 9.57
N TYR A 104 3.87 8.92 9.18
CA TYR A 104 3.56 7.75 10.00
C TYR A 104 3.77 6.45 9.24
N ASN A 105 4.17 5.40 9.97
CA ASN A 105 4.43 4.05 9.45
C ASN A 105 3.22 3.13 9.61
N ALA A 106 2.01 3.63 9.35
CA ALA A 106 0.79 2.86 9.57
C ALA A 106 0.76 1.57 8.74
N PHE A 107 1.36 1.58 7.54
CA PHE A 107 1.48 0.41 6.67
C PHE A 107 2.62 -0.54 7.04
N GLU A 108 3.39 -0.23 8.10
CA GLU A 108 4.42 -1.12 8.64
C GLU A 108 3.97 -1.79 9.95
N VAL A 109 3.37 -1.04 10.87
CA VAL A 109 3.10 -1.49 12.25
C VAL A 109 1.63 -1.49 12.65
N GLY A 110 0.74 -0.91 11.84
CA GLY A 110 -0.66 -0.72 12.22
C GLY A 110 -1.54 -1.94 11.99
N GLU A 111 -2.59 -2.11 12.80
CA GLU A 111 -3.60 -3.17 12.70
C GLU A 111 -4.80 -2.73 11.85
N VAL A 112 -5.16 -3.53 10.83
CA VAL A 112 -6.36 -3.27 10.02
C VAL A 112 -7.62 -3.56 10.83
N THR A 113 -8.41 -2.52 11.11
CA THR A 113 -9.66 -2.63 11.88
C THR A 113 -10.88 -2.75 10.97
N SER A 114 -10.79 -2.35 9.71
CA SER A 114 -11.85 -2.56 8.73
C SER A 114 -11.33 -2.64 7.29
N TYR A 115 -12.09 -3.35 6.45
CA TYR A 115 -11.86 -3.47 5.01
C TYR A 115 -13.03 -2.84 4.24
N ASP A 116 -12.78 -2.38 3.02
CA ASP A 116 -13.82 -1.96 2.09
C ASP A 116 -14.51 -3.16 1.41
N SER A 117 -15.40 -2.90 0.43
CA SER A 117 -16.11 -3.98 -0.28
C SER A 117 -15.25 -4.75 -1.28
N ASN A 118 -14.12 -4.20 -1.70
CA ASN A 118 -13.17 -4.84 -2.61
C ASN A 118 -12.10 -5.63 -1.86
N GLY A 119 -12.04 -5.50 -0.52
CA GLY A 119 -11.05 -6.17 0.31
C GLY A 119 -9.81 -5.32 0.60
N ASN A 120 -9.83 -4.02 0.29
CA ASN A 120 -8.74 -3.12 0.66
C ASN A 120 -8.79 -2.74 2.14
N PRO A 121 -7.64 -2.60 2.82
CA PRO A 121 -7.57 -2.02 4.15
C PRO A 121 -8.18 -0.62 4.16
N LYS A 122 -9.26 -0.42 4.92
CA LYS A 122 -9.96 0.86 4.95
C LYS A 122 -9.58 1.71 6.17
N THR A 123 -9.37 1.05 7.30
CA THR A 123 -9.02 1.71 8.56
C THR A 123 -7.92 0.93 9.24
N ILE A 124 -6.85 1.62 9.61
CA ILE A 124 -5.71 1.06 10.32
C ILE A 124 -5.59 1.80 11.65
N ALA A 125 -5.52 1.07 12.77
CA ALA A 125 -5.15 1.62 14.06
C ALA A 125 -3.65 1.38 14.31
N PHE A 126 -2.93 2.36 14.81
CA PHE A 126 -1.50 2.23 15.10
C PHE A 126 -1.10 3.07 16.32
N SER A 127 -0.10 2.60 17.04
CA SER A 127 0.44 3.33 18.19
C SER A 127 1.47 4.37 17.75
N GLN A 128 1.46 5.53 18.40
CA GLN A 128 2.53 6.51 18.34
C GLN A 128 3.04 6.83 19.75
N THR A 129 4.34 7.07 19.86
CA THR A 129 4.95 7.52 21.11
C THR A 129 4.97 9.04 21.13
N GLU A 130 4.19 9.61 22.03
CA GLU A 130 4.17 11.05 22.29
C GLU A 130 4.89 11.42 23.58
N TYR A 131 5.35 12.66 23.64
CA TYR A 131 5.97 13.21 24.83
C TYR A 131 5.01 14.15 25.57
N ASP A 132 4.54 13.73 26.75
CA ASP A 132 3.80 14.58 27.65
C ASP A 132 4.77 15.54 28.35
N TYR A 133 4.76 16.81 27.93
CA TYR A 133 5.59 17.86 28.52
C TYR A 133 5.18 18.27 29.94
N GLU A 134 3.93 18.05 30.34
CA GLU A 134 3.44 18.36 31.69
C GLU A 134 3.94 17.33 32.71
N ASN A 135 3.91 16.05 32.36
CA ASN A 135 4.35 14.95 33.22
C ASN A 135 5.79 14.48 32.96
N ASN A 136 6.42 14.98 31.89
CA ASN A 136 7.79 14.66 31.47
C ASN A 136 7.99 13.14 31.26
N ILE A 137 7.03 12.52 30.56
CA ILE A 137 6.98 11.08 30.26
C ILE A 137 6.65 10.86 28.78
N GLU A 138 7.09 9.73 28.26
CA GLU A 138 6.64 9.23 26.96
C GLU A 138 5.39 8.38 27.18
N GLU A 139 4.34 8.63 26.41
CA GLU A 139 3.10 7.88 26.44
C GLU A 139 2.81 7.31 25.04
N GLU A 140 2.25 6.10 25.03
CA GLU A 140 1.81 5.45 23.78
C GLU A 140 0.32 5.77 23.58
N VAL A 141 0.02 6.42 22.46
CA VAL A 141 -1.32 6.87 22.08
C VAL A 141 -1.75 6.22 20.78
N GLU A 142 -3.04 5.93 20.65
CA GLU A 142 -3.59 5.22 19.50
C GLU A 142 -4.08 6.22 18.45
N TYR A 143 -3.53 6.10 17.24
CA TYR A 143 -3.88 6.90 16.08
C TYR A 143 -4.64 6.03 15.07
N THR A 144 -5.33 6.68 14.13
CA THR A 144 -6.07 6.00 13.07
C THR A 144 -5.71 6.56 11.69
N ALA A 145 -5.46 5.68 10.73
CA ALA A 145 -5.39 6.01 9.30
C ALA A 145 -6.67 5.53 8.59
N GLU A 146 -7.35 6.42 7.88
CA GLU A 146 -8.46 6.10 6.99
C GLU A 146 -7.99 6.20 5.53
N ILE A 147 -8.12 5.11 4.78
CA ILE A 147 -7.58 5.02 3.42
C ILE A 147 -8.71 5.02 2.40
N THR A 148 -8.47 5.70 1.28
CA THR A 148 -9.36 5.73 0.12
C THR A 148 -8.65 5.22 -1.12
N TYR A 149 -9.44 4.58 -1.96
CA TYR A 149 -9.00 3.92 -3.18
C TYR A 149 -9.89 4.34 -4.34
N ASP A 150 -9.34 4.33 -5.54
CA ASP A 150 -10.16 4.27 -6.74
C ASP A 150 -10.39 2.81 -7.20
N ALA A 151 -11.06 2.65 -8.33
CA ALA A 151 -11.40 1.33 -8.86
C ALA A 151 -10.26 0.68 -9.67
N ASN A 152 -9.13 1.36 -9.85
CA ASN A 152 -8.04 0.86 -10.67
C ASN A 152 -7.15 -0.10 -9.86
N PRO A 153 -6.42 -1.01 -10.54
CA PRO A 153 -5.58 -1.97 -9.85
C PRO A 153 -4.43 -1.31 -9.10
N ASN A 154 -3.99 -1.90 -7.98
CA ASN A 154 -2.74 -1.52 -7.35
C ASN A 154 -1.59 -1.64 -8.38
N PRO A 155 -0.89 -0.53 -8.73
CA PRO A 155 0.09 -0.53 -9.80
C PRO A 155 1.34 -1.36 -9.50
N TYR A 156 1.59 -1.68 -8.22
CA TYR A 156 2.77 -2.41 -7.78
C TYR A 156 2.58 -3.93 -7.83
N PHE A 157 1.33 -4.43 -7.93
CA PHE A 157 1.01 -5.86 -7.75
C PHE A 157 1.87 -6.79 -8.62
N TYR A 158 1.82 -6.66 -9.94
CA TYR A 158 2.56 -7.55 -10.84
C TYR A 158 4.08 -7.38 -10.76
N THR A 159 4.57 -6.20 -10.37
CA THR A 159 6.00 -6.01 -10.09
C THR A 159 6.41 -6.77 -8.83
N LEU A 160 5.59 -6.74 -7.77
CA LEU A 160 5.83 -7.51 -6.54
C LEU A 160 5.66 -9.02 -6.76
N GLU A 161 4.73 -9.43 -7.63
CA GLU A 161 4.58 -10.81 -8.07
C GLU A 161 5.84 -11.28 -8.80
N ALA A 162 6.33 -10.51 -9.78
CA ALA A 162 7.58 -10.81 -10.48
C ALA A 162 8.82 -10.76 -9.56
N ALA A 163 8.73 -10.13 -8.39
CA ALA A 163 9.75 -10.14 -7.36
C ALA A 163 9.68 -11.37 -6.44
N GLY A 164 8.62 -12.18 -6.53
CA GLY A 164 8.33 -13.30 -5.62
C GLY A 164 7.84 -12.85 -4.24
N ILE A 165 7.45 -11.59 -4.07
CA ILE A 165 6.94 -11.07 -2.79
C ILE A 165 5.53 -11.61 -2.51
N ILE A 166 4.69 -11.74 -3.53
CA ILE A 166 3.32 -12.27 -3.38
C ILE A 166 3.34 -13.70 -2.84
N ASP A 167 4.24 -14.56 -3.35
CA ASP A 167 4.44 -15.93 -2.84
C ASP A 167 4.86 -15.96 -1.36
N VAL A 168 5.66 -14.98 -0.93
CA VAL A 168 6.08 -14.82 0.47
C VAL A 168 4.88 -14.43 1.34
N LEU A 169 4.07 -13.47 0.90
CA LEU A 169 2.85 -13.03 1.61
C LEU A 169 1.83 -14.16 1.75
N ASP A 170 1.71 -15.00 0.73
CA ASP A 170 0.82 -16.18 0.73
C ASP A 170 1.40 -17.38 1.50
N ASN A 171 2.53 -17.20 2.18
CA ASN A 171 3.23 -18.23 2.95
C ASN A 171 3.52 -19.50 2.13
N VAL A 172 3.71 -19.38 0.81
CA VAL A 172 3.91 -20.53 -0.08
C VAL A 172 5.27 -21.19 0.17
N ASP A 173 6.31 -20.43 0.54
CA ASP A 173 7.58 -21.02 0.98
C ASP A 173 8.48 -20.06 1.80
N LEU A 174 8.27 -19.99 3.12
CA LEU A 174 9.08 -19.14 4.02
C LEU A 174 10.40 -19.85 4.44
N HIS A 175 11.28 -20.13 3.48
CA HIS A 175 12.68 -20.47 3.75
C HIS A 175 13.62 -19.25 3.59
N LEU A 176 13.10 -18.05 3.86
CA LEU A 176 13.90 -16.84 3.88
C LEU A 176 14.85 -16.89 5.08
N THR A 177 16.15 -16.67 4.86
CA THR A 177 17.12 -16.42 5.94
C THR A 177 17.00 -15.00 6.52
N MET A 178 15.94 -14.28 6.17
CA MET A 178 15.66 -12.94 6.64
C MET A 178 15.17 -13.01 8.09
N ASN A 179 15.56 -12.03 8.92
CA ASN A 179 15.02 -11.85 10.27
C ASN A 179 13.56 -11.35 10.25
N THR A 180 12.79 -11.64 9.19
CA THR A 180 11.35 -11.33 9.11
C THR A 180 10.61 -12.37 9.94
N SER A 181 10.06 -11.93 11.07
CA SER A 181 9.18 -12.80 11.85
C SER A 181 7.94 -13.15 11.02
N SER A 182 7.36 -14.33 11.22
CA SER A 182 6.08 -14.72 10.60
C SER A 182 5.01 -13.64 10.75
N ASP A 183 5.06 -12.92 11.86
CA ASP A 183 4.07 -11.93 12.25
C ASP A 183 4.16 -10.68 11.37
N GLN A 184 5.37 -10.26 10.97
CA GLN A 184 5.56 -9.15 10.01
C GLN A 184 5.06 -9.49 8.61
N VAL A 185 5.23 -10.74 8.16
CA VAL A 185 4.72 -11.18 6.85
C VAL A 185 3.20 -11.25 6.87
N VAL A 186 2.61 -11.76 7.95
CA VAL A 186 1.15 -11.73 8.15
C VAL A 186 0.64 -10.29 8.15
N GLN A 187 1.32 -9.38 8.85
CA GLN A 187 0.94 -7.97 8.91
C GLN A 187 0.98 -7.31 7.53
N ALA A 188 2.08 -7.49 6.80
CA ALA A 188 2.23 -6.97 5.44
C ALA A 188 1.14 -7.52 4.50
N ARG A 189 0.76 -8.80 4.65
CA ARG A 189 -0.35 -9.39 3.87
C ARG A 189 -1.69 -8.74 4.20
N LEU A 190 -1.98 -8.47 5.48
CA LEU A 190 -3.23 -7.85 5.91
C LEU A 190 -3.35 -6.39 5.46
N LEU A 191 -2.21 -5.69 5.34
CA LEU A 191 -2.10 -4.29 4.92
C LEU A 191 -1.97 -4.11 3.41
N PHE A 192 -1.88 -5.19 2.64
CA PHE A 192 -1.64 -5.11 1.20
C PHE A 192 -2.87 -4.56 0.45
N PRO A 193 -2.75 -3.42 -0.26
CA PRO A 193 -3.87 -2.87 -1.01
C PRO A 193 -4.07 -3.60 -2.35
N LEU A 194 -5.31 -3.88 -2.72
CA LEU A 194 -5.69 -4.51 -3.99
C LEU A 194 -5.94 -3.47 -5.09
N ASN A 195 -6.40 -2.28 -4.70
CA ASN A 195 -6.65 -1.13 -5.58
C ASN A 195 -5.63 -0.01 -5.35
N ASN A 196 -5.57 0.94 -6.29
CA ASN A 196 -4.68 2.10 -6.17
C ASN A 196 -5.18 3.06 -5.07
N ILE A 197 -4.30 3.44 -4.15
CA ILE A 197 -4.59 4.41 -3.09
C ILE A 197 -4.73 5.80 -3.70
N THR A 198 -5.81 6.51 -3.36
CA THR A 198 -6.02 7.91 -3.76
C THR A 198 -6.01 8.88 -2.59
N GLY A 199 -5.99 8.39 -1.36
CA GLY A 199 -5.81 9.27 -0.22
C GLY A 199 -5.77 8.55 1.11
N ILE A 200 -5.16 9.22 2.10
CA ILE A 200 -4.97 8.73 3.46
C ILE A 200 -5.27 9.89 4.41
N GLN A 201 -6.08 9.67 5.44
CA GLN A 201 -6.33 10.63 6.51
C GLN A 201 -5.85 10.05 7.84
N TYR A 202 -4.89 10.72 8.47
CA TYR A 202 -4.42 10.38 9.80
C TYR A 202 -5.14 11.21 10.85
N LYS A 203 -5.57 10.54 11.92
CA LYS A 203 -6.28 11.14 13.05
C LYS A 203 -5.63 10.74 14.36
N ASP A 204 -5.61 11.69 15.30
CA ASP A 204 -5.15 11.48 16.68
C ASP A 204 -6.13 10.60 17.49
N GLU A 205 -5.84 10.37 18.77
CA GLU A 205 -6.69 9.54 19.64
C GLU A 205 -8.08 10.14 19.90
N ASN A 206 -8.27 11.43 19.59
CA ASN A 206 -9.53 12.15 19.72
C ASN A 206 -10.32 12.18 18.40
N GLY A 207 -9.77 11.62 17.33
CA GLY A 207 -10.36 11.61 15.99
C GLY A 207 -10.21 12.93 15.23
N VAL A 208 -9.29 13.79 15.66
CA VAL A 208 -8.95 15.06 14.98
C VAL A 208 -8.02 14.75 13.82
N LEU A 209 -8.31 15.33 12.65
CA LEU A 209 -7.45 15.22 11.47
C LEU A 209 -6.16 16.00 11.69
N ILE A 210 -5.03 15.31 11.58
CA ILE A 210 -3.68 15.86 11.78
C ILE A 210 -2.83 15.82 10.52
N PHE A 211 -3.16 14.93 9.59
CA PHE A 211 -2.53 14.89 8.27
C PHE A 211 -3.49 14.26 7.26
N GLU A 212 -3.51 14.78 6.04
CA GLU A 212 -4.15 14.12 4.92
C GLU A 212 -3.27 14.10 3.68
N LEU A 213 -3.41 13.03 2.90
CA LEU A 213 -2.82 12.86 1.59
C LEU A 213 -3.94 12.67 0.59
N ASP A 214 -3.92 13.45 -0.49
CA ASP A 214 -4.81 13.30 -1.64
C ASP A 214 -3.99 13.11 -2.92
N ALA A 215 -4.34 12.11 -3.72
CA ALA A 215 -3.65 11.77 -4.95
C ALA A 215 -4.63 11.73 -6.14
N ASP A 216 -4.29 12.47 -7.20
CA ASP A 216 -5.01 12.50 -8.47
C ASP A 216 -4.13 11.95 -9.58
N TYR A 217 -4.57 10.86 -10.22
CA TYR A 217 -3.78 10.10 -11.20
C TYR A 217 -4.36 10.20 -12.61
N VAL A 218 -3.46 10.20 -13.58
CA VAL A 218 -3.76 9.99 -15.00
C VAL A 218 -3.36 8.58 -15.37
N TYR A 219 -4.28 7.85 -15.98
CA TYR A 219 -4.12 6.43 -16.32
C TYR A 219 -3.84 6.21 -17.81
N ASN A 220 -3.18 5.09 -18.13
CA ASN A 220 -3.09 4.57 -19.49
C ASN A 220 -4.34 3.76 -19.87
N SER A 221 -4.34 3.15 -21.06
CA SER A 221 -5.47 2.36 -21.56
C SER A 221 -5.66 1.00 -20.89
N ALA A 222 -4.74 0.61 -20.01
CA ALA A 222 -4.82 -0.61 -19.20
C ALA A 222 -5.11 -0.28 -17.73
N ASP A 223 -5.56 0.96 -17.44
CA ASP A 223 -5.92 1.42 -16.10
C ASP A 223 -4.76 1.45 -15.09
N TYR A 224 -3.51 1.62 -15.57
CA TYR A 224 -2.34 1.86 -14.73
C TYR A 224 -1.93 3.35 -14.74
N PRO A 225 -1.55 3.93 -13.59
CA PRO A 225 -1.18 5.34 -13.50
C PRO A 225 0.10 5.58 -14.31
N ILE A 226 0.12 6.64 -15.12
CA ILE A 226 1.29 7.12 -15.87
C ILE A 226 1.84 8.43 -15.30
N SER A 227 0.99 9.18 -14.62
CA SER A 227 1.39 10.34 -13.82
C SER A 227 0.38 10.58 -12.71
N GLY A 228 0.77 11.29 -11.66
CA GLY A 228 -0.15 11.76 -10.62
C GLY A 228 0.35 13.02 -9.94
N THR A 229 -0.58 13.73 -9.30
CA THR A 229 -0.29 14.82 -8.37
C THR A 229 -0.73 14.37 -6.99
N VAL A 230 0.19 14.45 -6.02
CA VAL A 230 -0.08 14.11 -4.62
C VAL A 230 0.05 15.38 -3.79
N VAL A 231 -0.93 15.64 -2.95
CA VAL A 231 -0.98 16.78 -2.04
C VAL A 231 -1.06 16.26 -0.62
N GLY A 232 -0.02 16.51 0.18
CA GLY A 232 -0.02 16.27 1.61
C GLY A 232 -0.36 17.57 2.35
N THR A 233 -1.26 17.51 3.33
CA THR A 233 -1.60 18.65 4.20
C THR A 233 -1.46 18.23 5.65
N ASP A 234 -0.52 18.85 6.35
CA ASP A 234 -0.34 18.75 7.80
C ASP A 234 -1.24 19.78 8.50
N TYR A 235 -1.88 19.38 9.59
CA TYR A 235 -2.73 20.19 10.45
C TYR A 235 -2.15 20.23 11.86
N TYR A 236 -1.68 21.39 12.29
CA TYR A 236 -1.10 21.58 13.63
C TYR A 236 -1.62 22.82 14.33
N GLU A 237 -1.61 22.78 15.66
CA GLU A 237 -1.98 23.92 16.50
C GLU A 237 -0.74 24.80 16.76
N ASN A 238 -0.83 26.08 16.43
CA ASN A 238 0.24 27.03 16.71
C ASN A 238 0.26 27.45 18.20
N TYR A 239 1.26 28.24 18.61
CA TYR A 239 1.38 28.71 20.00
C TYR A 239 0.21 29.58 20.50
N GLU A 240 -0.64 30.09 19.60
CA GLU A 240 -1.83 30.89 19.92
C GLU A 240 -3.11 30.06 20.02
N GLY A 241 -3.02 28.75 19.75
CA GLY A 241 -4.13 27.81 19.76
C GLY A 241 -4.96 27.82 18.47
N GLU A 242 -4.41 28.34 17.39
CA GLU A 242 -5.05 28.34 16.07
C GLU A 242 -4.52 27.17 15.23
N ILE A 243 -5.42 26.51 14.49
CA ILE A 243 -5.04 25.44 13.55
C ILE A 243 -4.43 26.11 12.31
N GLU A 244 -3.17 25.78 12.04
CA GLU A 244 -2.47 26.11 10.80
C GLU A 244 -2.34 24.87 9.92
N THR A 245 -2.04 25.10 8.63
CA THR A 245 -1.85 24.04 7.66
C THR A 245 -0.57 24.24 6.88
N GLU A 246 0.20 23.17 6.69
CA GLU A 246 1.34 23.15 5.78
C GLU A 246 1.06 22.16 4.63
N THR A 247 1.33 22.57 3.39
CA THR A 247 1.02 21.77 2.21
C THR A 247 2.27 21.41 1.42
N SER A 248 2.45 20.11 1.18
CA SER A 248 3.47 19.52 0.32
C SER A 248 2.83 19.03 -0.98
N ILE A 249 3.46 19.27 -2.13
CA ILE A 249 2.91 18.88 -3.44
C ILE A 249 3.99 18.13 -4.21
N PHE A 250 3.64 16.92 -4.63
CA PHE A 250 4.50 16.04 -5.39
C PHE A 250 3.88 15.70 -6.73
N SER A 251 4.70 15.60 -7.77
CA SER A 251 4.28 14.98 -9.02
C SER A 251 4.99 13.63 -9.19
N ALA A 252 4.22 12.58 -9.44
CA ALA A 252 4.73 11.25 -9.73
C ALA A 252 4.60 10.94 -11.22
N ASN A 253 5.60 10.30 -11.82
CA ASN A 253 5.57 9.78 -13.19
C ASN A 253 5.97 8.32 -13.21
N TYR A 254 5.19 7.50 -13.90
CA TYR A 254 5.35 6.06 -13.96
C TYR A 254 5.69 5.62 -15.37
N THR A 255 6.65 4.71 -15.49
CA THR A 255 6.88 3.99 -16.74
C THR A 255 6.82 2.50 -16.50
N TYR A 256 6.36 1.77 -17.52
CA TYR A 256 6.20 0.32 -17.49
C TYR A 256 7.07 -0.33 -18.55
N ARG A 257 7.35 -1.62 -18.39
CA ARG A 257 7.93 -2.45 -19.46
C ARG A 257 6.96 -2.55 -20.64
N ASP A 258 7.52 -2.56 -21.84
CA ASP A 258 6.79 -2.85 -23.09
C ASP A 258 6.39 -4.32 -23.19
#